data_AF-A0A7Y2D8A9-F1
#
_entry.id   AF-A0A7Y2D8A9-F1
#
_cell.length_a   1.000
_cell.length_b   1.000
_cell.length_c   1.000
_cell.angle_alpha   90.00
_cell.angle_beta   90.00
_cell.angle_gamma   90.00
#
_symmetry.space_group_name_H-M   'P 1'
#
loop_
_entity.id
_entity.type
_entity.pdbx_description
1 polymer ?
#
loop_
_entity_poly.entity_id
_entity_poly.type
_entity_poly.pdbx_seq_one_letter_code
_entity_poly.pdbx_strand_id
1 'polypeptide(L)'
;MALNCFSSMQRERDEGFVNPLLIALIVVLAAVLPSCNIAERLKDSDPKSLKYSEMNDTERVEYIKMKSVPLAKSLGNKEPGNPSEESALRIKRFVDAYLERDEGKKNDSKDCAPGGDILSIYERASQNAPTINRVFREEGASPEIGLYLAMLASEHCVCYRSERGPVGIFQLSRVFARSNRLTTSRDPNLNDERCDTERASYAVTRFLKSEAEKHPADSLKELKLIMVFHIGPGSFRKHVAARGDEVTGFWKLVSMKPNTDRRWTAKIADLLPRFFAAAIIGENPADFGIQIEPLSTY
;
A
#
# COMPACT_ATOMS: atom_id res chain seq x y z
N MET A 1 -16.13 -26.62 -10.50
CA MET A 1 -14.79 -26.32 -11.05
C MET A 1 -13.70 -27.32 -10.62
N ALA A 2 -14.04 -28.40 -9.90
CA ALA A 2 -13.12 -29.50 -9.55
C ALA A 2 -12.69 -30.39 -10.75
N LEU A 3 -13.38 -30.25 -11.90
CA LEU A 3 -13.11 -31.04 -13.10
C LEU A 3 -11.87 -30.60 -13.89
N ASN A 4 -11.38 -29.37 -13.70
CA ASN A 4 -10.27 -28.83 -14.52
C ASN A 4 -8.88 -29.18 -13.99
N CYS A 5 -8.71 -29.49 -12.69
CA CYS A 5 -7.44 -30.02 -12.17
C CYS A 5 -7.25 -31.50 -12.48
N PHE A 6 -8.34 -32.27 -12.59
CA PHE A 6 -8.26 -33.72 -12.84
C PHE A 6 -7.88 -34.05 -14.29
N SER A 7 -8.26 -33.19 -15.24
CA SER A 7 -8.05 -33.41 -16.68
C SER A 7 -6.57 -33.32 -17.11
N SER A 8 -5.74 -32.56 -16.37
CA SER A 8 -4.29 -32.47 -16.64
C SER A 8 -3.53 -33.73 -16.21
N MET A 9 -4.03 -34.48 -15.23
CA MET A 9 -3.38 -35.71 -14.73
C MET A 9 -3.84 -36.96 -15.47
N GLN A 10 -5.02 -36.94 -16.11
CA GLN A 10 -5.47 -38.08 -16.91
C GLN A 10 -4.72 -38.23 -18.24
N ARG A 11 -4.03 -37.19 -18.71
CA ARG A 11 -3.29 -37.22 -19.98
C ARG A 11 -1.96 -37.99 -19.92
N GLU A 12 -1.49 -38.35 -18.73
CA GLU A 12 -0.32 -39.21 -18.52
C GLU A 12 -0.69 -40.69 -18.27
N ARG A 13 -1.98 -41.03 -18.36
CA ARG A 13 -2.48 -42.37 -18.00
C ARG A 13 -2.47 -43.39 -19.16
N ASP A 14 -2.13 -42.95 -20.37
CA ASP A 14 -2.20 -43.79 -21.57
C ASP A 14 -0.87 -44.47 -21.96
N GLU A 15 0.24 -44.20 -21.26
CA GLU A 15 1.51 -44.90 -21.47
C GLU A 15 2.17 -45.30 -20.14
N GLY A 16 1.82 -46.49 -19.64
CA GLY A 16 2.68 -47.21 -18.70
C GLY A 16 2.13 -47.36 -17.28
N PHE A 17 2.29 -48.58 -16.78
CA PHE A 17 1.94 -49.09 -15.45
C PHE A 17 2.28 -48.11 -14.30
N VAL A 18 1.28 -47.39 -13.78
CA VAL A 18 1.45 -46.59 -12.56
C VAL A 18 1.20 -47.48 -11.34
N ASN A 19 2.22 -47.62 -10.49
CA ASN A 19 2.15 -48.39 -9.26
C ASN A 19 1.04 -47.83 -8.33
N PRO A 20 0.08 -48.66 -7.88
CA PRO A 20 -1.03 -48.20 -7.02
C PRO A 20 -0.57 -47.57 -5.69
N LEU A 21 0.63 -47.92 -5.20
CA LEU A 21 1.24 -47.26 -4.04
C LEU A 21 1.63 -45.80 -4.32
N LEU A 22 2.01 -45.46 -5.56
CA LEU A 22 2.36 -44.09 -5.96
C LEU A 22 1.11 -43.21 -6.05
N ILE A 23 -0.02 -43.77 -6.52
CA ILE A 23 -1.31 -43.07 -6.57
C ILE A 23 -1.83 -42.80 -5.15
N ALA A 24 -1.74 -43.79 -4.25
CA ALA A 24 -2.08 -43.59 -2.85
C ALA A 24 -1.20 -42.53 -2.18
N LEU A 25 0.11 -42.49 -2.49
CA LEU A 25 1.03 -41.47 -1.98
C LEU A 25 0.67 -40.06 -2.50
N ILE A 26 0.31 -39.91 -3.78
CA ILE A 26 -0.10 -38.63 -4.37
C ILE A 26 -1.42 -38.13 -3.77
N VAL A 27 -2.39 -39.02 -3.53
CA VAL A 27 -3.66 -38.68 -2.89
C VAL A 27 -3.45 -38.25 -1.42
N VAL A 28 -2.55 -38.92 -0.69
CA VAL A 28 -2.18 -38.54 0.68
C VAL A 28 -1.39 -37.22 0.69
N LEU A 29 -0.48 -36.98 -0.27
CA LEU A 29 0.23 -35.71 -0.39
C LEU A 29 -0.71 -34.55 -0.76
N ALA A 30 -1.68 -34.76 -1.65
CA ALA A 30 -2.67 -33.75 -2.00
C ALA A 30 -3.62 -33.41 -0.84
N ALA A 31 -3.93 -34.38 0.04
CA ALA A 31 -4.71 -34.14 1.26
C ALA A 31 -3.91 -33.43 2.38
N VAL A 32 -2.59 -33.35 2.26
CA VAL A 32 -1.69 -32.74 3.25
C VAL A 32 -1.16 -31.37 2.80
N LEU A 33 -1.48 -30.92 1.57
CA LEU A 33 -1.16 -29.55 1.13
C LEU A 33 -2.13 -28.54 1.78
N PRO A 34 -1.70 -27.72 2.76
CA PRO A 34 -2.58 -26.81 3.49
C PRO A 34 -3.16 -25.71 2.59
N SER A 35 -2.53 -25.46 1.44
CA SER A 35 -2.78 -24.30 0.58
C SER A 35 -4.15 -24.31 -0.09
N CYS A 36 -4.76 -25.47 -0.33
CA CYS A 36 -6.05 -25.56 -1.01
C CYS A 36 -7.24 -25.23 -0.08
N ASN A 37 -7.19 -25.71 1.17
CA ASN A 37 -8.25 -25.49 2.15
C ASN A 37 -8.30 -24.04 2.67
N ILE A 38 -7.19 -23.30 2.65
CA ILE A 38 -7.13 -21.92 3.17
C ILE A 38 -7.90 -20.96 2.26
N ALA A 39 -7.72 -21.07 0.94
CA ALA A 39 -8.42 -20.22 -0.02
C ALA A 39 -9.94 -20.48 -0.01
N GLU A 40 -10.36 -21.72 0.27
CA GLU A 40 -11.77 -22.10 0.42
C GLU A 40 -12.32 -21.62 1.76
N ARG A 41 -11.57 -21.73 2.86
CA ARG A 41 -11.96 -21.17 4.17
C ARG A 41 -12.13 -19.65 4.16
N LEU A 42 -11.31 -18.94 3.36
CA LEU A 42 -11.44 -17.49 3.13
C LEU A 42 -12.56 -17.12 2.14
N LYS A 43 -13.01 -18.07 1.29
CA LYS A 43 -14.11 -17.87 0.33
C LYS A 43 -15.48 -18.26 0.88
N ASP A 44 -15.55 -19.29 1.72
CA ASP A 44 -16.77 -19.85 2.31
C ASP A 44 -17.12 -19.20 3.66
N SER A 45 -16.21 -18.41 4.24
CA SER A 45 -16.59 -17.51 5.32
C SER A 45 -17.34 -16.30 4.75
N ASP A 46 -18.62 -16.18 5.10
CA ASP A 46 -19.39 -14.94 5.08
C ASP A 46 -18.50 -13.75 5.55
N PRO A 47 -18.61 -12.51 5.01
CA PRO A 47 -17.72 -11.37 5.30
C PRO A 47 -17.68 -10.90 6.77
N LYS A 48 -18.24 -11.68 7.70
CA LYS A 48 -17.84 -11.76 9.10
C LYS A 48 -16.58 -12.63 9.27
N SER A 49 -15.67 -12.57 8.30
CA SER A 49 -14.40 -13.28 8.24
C SER A 49 -13.55 -12.96 9.47
N LEU A 50 -12.80 -13.96 9.95
CA LEU A 50 -11.82 -13.86 11.05
C LEU A 50 -11.15 -12.47 11.08
N LYS A 51 -11.03 -11.89 12.28
CA LYS A 51 -10.19 -10.70 12.46
C LYS A 51 -8.76 -11.03 12.06
N TYR A 52 -8.02 -10.05 11.56
CA TYR A 52 -6.61 -10.26 11.19
C TYR A 52 -5.78 -10.81 12.37
N SER A 53 -6.12 -10.40 13.60
CA SER A 53 -5.52 -10.90 14.85
C SER A 53 -5.75 -12.39 15.08
N GLU A 54 -6.84 -12.98 14.56
CA GLU A 54 -7.23 -14.38 14.73
C GLU A 54 -6.61 -15.30 13.66
N MET A 55 -6.05 -14.73 12.60
CA MET A 55 -5.40 -15.48 11.52
C MET A 55 -4.01 -15.97 11.93
N ASN A 56 -3.69 -17.21 11.55
CA ASN A 56 -2.30 -17.69 11.61
C ASN A 56 -1.43 -17.04 10.52
N ASP A 57 -0.11 -17.25 10.57
CA ASP A 57 0.83 -16.58 9.65
C ASP A 57 0.56 -16.88 8.17
N THR A 58 0.17 -18.10 7.82
CA THR A 58 -0.16 -18.47 6.43
C THR A 58 -1.45 -17.79 5.98
N GLU A 59 -2.48 -17.79 6.85
CA GLU A 59 -3.75 -17.09 6.59
C GLU A 59 -3.53 -15.58 6.41
N ARG A 60 -2.65 -14.96 7.22
CA ARG A 60 -2.29 -13.54 7.08
C ARG A 60 -1.62 -13.25 5.74
N VAL A 61 -0.69 -14.09 5.28
CA VAL A 61 -0.03 -13.91 3.97
C VAL A 61 -1.06 -13.98 2.83
N GLU A 62 -2.00 -14.93 2.90
CA GLU A 62 -3.04 -15.07 1.88
C GLU A 62 -4.05 -13.90 1.92
N TYR A 63 -4.42 -13.45 3.13
CA TYR A 63 -5.21 -12.24 3.31
C TYR A 63 -4.57 -11.03 2.64
N ILE A 64 -3.25 -10.82 2.86
CA ILE A 64 -2.51 -9.73 2.22
C ILE A 64 -2.54 -9.86 0.70
N LYS A 65 -2.36 -11.06 0.13
CA LYS A 65 -2.45 -11.27 -1.31
C LYS A 65 -3.83 -10.89 -1.85
N MET A 66 -4.88 -11.38 -1.20
CA MET A 66 -6.27 -11.16 -1.56
C MET A 66 -6.63 -9.66 -1.54
N LYS A 67 -6.29 -8.94 -0.45
CA LYS A 67 -6.63 -7.51 -0.30
C LYS A 67 -5.76 -6.59 -1.15
N SER A 68 -4.56 -7.01 -1.54
CA SER A 68 -3.67 -6.20 -2.39
C SER A 68 -4.16 -6.10 -3.84
N VAL A 69 -4.89 -7.09 -4.36
CA VAL A 69 -5.34 -7.10 -5.76
C VAL A 69 -6.38 -6.00 -6.06
N PRO A 70 -7.46 -5.83 -5.27
CA PRO A 70 -8.39 -4.71 -5.44
C PRO A 70 -7.71 -3.34 -5.33
N LEU A 71 -6.77 -3.17 -4.38
CA LEU A 71 -6.00 -1.94 -4.24
C LEU A 71 -5.14 -1.65 -5.46
N ALA A 72 -4.46 -2.66 -6.01
CA ALA A 72 -3.68 -2.47 -7.24
C ALA A 72 -4.57 -2.02 -8.42
N LYS A 73 -5.81 -2.53 -8.49
CA LYS A 73 -6.80 -2.10 -9.48
C LYS A 73 -7.28 -0.67 -9.28
N SER A 74 -7.53 -0.24 -8.03
CA SER A 74 -7.92 1.15 -7.76
C SER A 74 -6.80 2.14 -8.07
N LEU A 75 -5.55 1.69 -7.96
CA LEU A 75 -4.35 2.40 -8.43
C LEU A 75 -4.13 2.29 -9.96
N GLY A 76 -5.15 1.97 -10.75
CA GLY A 76 -5.09 2.02 -12.22
C GLY A 76 -4.45 0.82 -12.90
N ASN A 77 -3.95 -0.18 -12.16
CA ASN A 77 -3.46 -1.41 -12.76
C ASN A 77 -4.63 -2.37 -13.07
N LYS A 78 -5.06 -2.42 -14.34
CA LYS A 78 -6.21 -3.22 -14.77
C LYS A 78 -6.02 -4.73 -14.53
N GLU A 79 -4.79 -5.22 -14.65
CA GLU A 79 -4.45 -6.64 -14.57
C GLU A 79 -3.20 -6.84 -13.70
N PRO A 80 -3.31 -6.64 -12.37
CA PRO A 80 -2.14 -6.67 -11.51
C PRO A 80 -1.55 -8.07 -11.34
N GLY A 81 -2.29 -9.12 -11.71
CA GLY A 81 -1.99 -10.49 -11.30
C GLY A 81 -2.00 -10.63 -9.77
N ASN A 82 -1.60 -11.80 -9.28
CA ASN A 82 -1.49 -12.03 -7.84
C ASN A 82 -0.13 -11.59 -7.31
N PRO A 83 -0.06 -11.00 -6.10
CA PRO A 83 1.21 -10.73 -5.45
C PRO A 83 2.03 -12.01 -5.27
N SER A 84 3.33 -11.92 -5.53
CA SER A 84 4.26 -12.98 -5.14
C SER A 84 4.27 -13.15 -3.62
N GLU A 85 4.66 -14.33 -3.14
CA GLU A 85 4.84 -14.57 -1.70
C GLU A 85 5.83 -13.57 -1.07
N GLU A 86 6.92 -13.25 -1.78
CA GLU A 86 7.87 -12.23 -1.36
C GLU A 86 7.21 -10.85 -1.18
N SER A 87 6.36 -10.43 -2.12
CA SER A 87 5.65 -9.15 -2.03
C SER A 87 4.70 -9.13 -0.83
N ALA A 88 3.95 -10.22 -0.65
CA ALA A 88 3.00 -10.36 0.43
C ALA A 88 3.67 -10.36 1.81
N LEU A 89 4.78 -11.08 1.97
CA LEU A 89 5.57 -11.09 3.21
C LEU A 89 6.12 -9.70 3.56
N ARG A 90 6.56 -8.92 2.56
CA ARG A 90 7.03 -7.55 2.79
C ARG A 90 5.91 -6.62 3.21
N ILE A 91 4.73 -6.73 2.63
CA ILE A 91 3.55 -5.94 3.03
C ILE A 91 3.10 -6.37 4.43
N LYS A 92 2.99 -7.68 4.69
CA LYS A 92 2.61 -8.27 5.99
C LYS A 92 3.44 -7.70 7.12
N ARG A 93 4.77 -7.66 6.95
CA ARG A 93 5.69 -7.08 7.96
C ARG A 93 5.27 -5.68 8.40
N PHE A 94 4.78 -4.84 7.49
CA PHE A 94 4.34 -3.49 7.83
C PHE A 94 2.93 -3.43 8.39
N VAL A 95 2.04 -4.35 7.99
CA VAL A 95 0.73 -4.52 8.64
C VAL A 95 0.90 -4.93 10.09
N ASP A 96 1.70 -5.99 10.34
CA ASP A 96 2.04 -6.44 11.70
C ASP A 96 2.67 -5.29 12.50
N ALA A 97 3.62 -4.54 11.93
CA ALA A 97 4.25 -3.40 12.59
C ALA A 97 3.31 -2.23 12.91
N TYR A 98 2.20 -2.05 12.18
CA TYR A 98 1.16 -1.08 12.56
C TYR A 98 0.34 -1.59 13.74
N LEU A 99 0.06 -2.89 13.79
CA LEU A 99 -0.73 -3.54 14.85
C LEU A 99 0.05 -3.71 16.16
N GLU A 100 1.37 -3.84 16.09
CA GLU A 100 2.26 -3.90 17.26
C GLU A 100 2.45 -2.53 17.95
N ARG A 101 1.86 -1.45 17.40
CA ARG A 101 1.94 -0.14 18.03
C ARG A 101 1.10 -0.12 19.29
N ASP A 102 1.76 0.21 20.38
CA ASP A 102 1.19 0.31 21.73
C ASP A 102 -0.10 1.14 21.76
N GLU A 103 -1.22 0.48 22.08
CA GLU A 103 -2.57 1.05 22.18
C GLU A 103 -2.67 2.20 23.21
N GLY A 104 -1.62 2.44 24.01
CA GLY A 104 -1.55 3.52 25.00
C GLY A 104 -0.89 4.82 24.54
N LYS A 105 -0.18 4.86 23.40
CA LYS A 105 0.50 6.09 22.93
C LYS A 105 -0.42 6.99 22.12
N LYS A 106 -1.35 7.65 22.81
CA LYS A 106 -2.11 8.75 22.24
C LYS A 106 -1.20 9.96 22.04
N ASN A 107 -0.82 10.24 20.79
CA ASN A 107 -0.16 11.49 20.41
C ASN A 107 -1.19 12.60 20.15
N ASP A 108 -2.21 12.71 21.00
CA ASP A 108 -3.27 13.74 20.96
C ASP A 108 -2.79 15.10 21.51
N SER A 109 -1.48 15.26 21.69
CA SER A 109 -0.91 16.57 22.00
C SER A 109 -1.30 17.57 20.91
N LYS A 110 -1.49 18.84 21.30
CA LYS A 110 -1.82 19.96 20.40
C LYS A 110 -0.91 20.08 19.16
N ASP A 111 0.23 19.40 19.14
CA ASP A 111 1.25 19.43 18.11
C ASP A 111 1.32 18.15 17.23
N CYS A 112 0.24 17.36 17.13
CA CYS A 112 0.09 16.15 16.28
C CYS A 112 1.40 15.61 15.67
N ALA A 113 1.99 14.60 16.30
CA ALA A 113 3.22 13.97 15.86
C ALA A 113 2.98 12.51 15.41
N PRO A 114 3.62 12.05 14.32
CA PRO A 114 3.58 10.64 13.91
C PRO A 114 4.10 9.71 15.02
N GLY A 115 3.66 8.46 14.99
CA GLY A 115 4.03 7.42 15.95
C GLY A 115 2.98 7.17 17.03
N GLY A 116 1.73 7.56 16.80
CA GLY A 116 0.60 7.18 17.65
C GLY A 116 0.20 5.71 17.50
N ASP A 117 -0.75 5.27 18.31
CA ASP A 117 -1.42 3.98 18.16
C ASP A 117 -2.26 3.93 16.88
N ILE A 118 -2.58 2.72 16.43
CA ILE A 118 -3.29 2.49 15.17
C ILE A 118 -4.68 3.13 15.14
N LEU A 119 -5.43 3.09 16.26
CA LEU A 119 -6.79 3.63 16.32
C LEU A 119 -6.74 5.15 16.13
N SER A 120 -5.92 5.83 16.93
CA SER A 120 -5.75 7.29 16.85
C SER A 120 -5.27 7.75 15.46
N ILE A 121 -4.45 6.93 14.78
CA ILE A 121 -3.99 7.24 13.42
C ILE A 121 -5.12 7.19 12.41
N TYR A 122 -5.92 6.13 12.41
CA TYR A 122 -6.98 5.94 11.43
C TYR A 122 -8.22 6.81 11.73
N GLU A 123 -8.50 7.12 12.99
CA GLU A 123 -9.52 8.12 13.36
C GLU A 123 -9.15 9.52 12.85
N ARG A 124 -7.87 9.92 12.95
CA ARG A 124 -7.42 11.17 12.35
C ARG A 124 -7.41 11.12 10.82
N ALA A 125 -7.11 9.97 10.24
CA ALA A 125 -7.19 9.77 8.80
C ALA A 125 -8.62 9.99 8.29
N SER A 126 -9.62 9.44 8.98
CA SER A 126 -11.03 9.59 8.60
C SER A 126 -11.51 11.03 8.64
N GLN A 127 -11.02 11.86 9.58
CA GLN A 127 -11.33 13.29 9.63
C GLN A 127 -10.81 14.06 8.42
N ASN A 128 -9.69 13.65 7.83
CA ASN A 128 -9.06 14.30 6.68
C ASN A 128 -9.50 13.69 5.34
N ALA A 129 -10.04 12.47 5.36
CA ALA A 129 -10.40 11.72 4.17
C ALA A 129 -11.40 12.45 3.26
N PRO A 130 -12.50 13.10 3.75
CA PRO A 130 -13.44 13.79 2.87
C PRO A 130 -12.77 14.85 1.98
N THR A 131 -11.88 15.67 2.55
CA THR A 131 -11.16 16.71 1.81
C THR A 131 -10.21 16.11 0.78
N ILE A 132 -9.41 15.11 1.17
CA ILE A 132 -8.46 14.46 0.26
C ILE A 132 -9.21 13.75 -0.87
N ASN A 133 -10.23 12.96 -0.55
CA ASN A 133 -11.03 12.22 -1.50
C ASN A 133 -11.66 13.14 -2.54
N ARG A 134 -12.28 14.23 -2.08
CA ARG A 134 -12.87 15.24 -2.97
C ARG A 134 -11.83 15.84 -3.90
N VAL A 135 -10.73 16.39 -3.37
CA VAL A 135 -9.71 17.07 -4.19
C VAL A 135 -9.07 16.12 -5.19
N PHE A 136 -8.74 14.88 -4.80
CA PHE A 136 -8.15 13.91 -5.72
C PHE A 136 -9.14 13.50 -6.82
N ARG A 137 -10.42 13.26 -6.49
CA ARG A 137 -11.46 12.97 -7.50
C ARG A 137 -11.66 14.13 -8.47
N GLU A 138 -11.78 15.36 -7.97
CA GLU A 138 -11.94 16.58 -8.79
C GLU A 138 -10.78 16.75 -9.78
N GLU A 139 -9.57 16.40 -9.37
CA GLU A 139 -8.36 16.49 -10.19
C GLU A 139 -8.10 15.24 -11.06
N GLY A 140 -9.00 14.25 -11.04
CA GLY A 140 -8.88 13.02 -11.82
C GLY A 140 -7.78 12.07 -11.34
N ALA A 141 -7.40 12.14 -10.06
CA ALA A 141 -6.44 11.27 -9.40
C ALA A 141 -7.14 10.28 -8.46
N SER A 142 -6.53 9.11 -8.21
CA SER A 142 -7.05 8.13 -7.24
C SER A 142 -6.96 8.69 -5.81
N PRO A 143 -8.08 8.74 -5.05
CA PRO A 143 -8.09 9.12 -3.64
C PRO A 143 -7.10 8.35 -2.77
N GLU A 144 -6.94 7.06 -3.04
CA GLU A 144 -6.05 6.17 -2.30
C GLU A 144 -4.59 6.64 -2.37
N ILE A 145 -4.16 7.21 -3.51
CA ILE A 145 -2.83 7.83 -3.59
C ILE A 145 -2.71 8.96 -2.57
N GLY A 146 -3.70 9.85 -2.48
CA GLY A 146 -3.70 10.96 -1.53
C GLY A 146 -3.73 10.49 -0.08
N LEU A 147 -4.68 9.63 0.26
CA LEU A 147 -4.87 9.11 1.61
C LEU A 147 -3.59 8.44 2.13
N TYR A 148 -3.01 7.54 1.35
CA TYR A 148 -1.89 6.74 1.84
C TYR A 148 -0.54 7.43 1.66
N LEU A 149 -0.42 8.44 0.80
CA LEU A 149 0.72 9.38 0.87
C LEU A 149 0.68 10.21 2.16
N ALA A 150 -0.49 10.74 2.55
CA ALA A 150 -0.67 11.45 3.81
C ALA A 150 -0.35 10.57 5.02
N MET A 151 -0.78 9.30 4.98
CA MET A 151 -0.45 8.31 6.00
C MET A 151 1.06 8.11 6.14
N LEU A 152 1.78 7.85 5.03
CA LEU A 152 3.22 7.61 5.07
C LEU A 152 4.06 8.84 5.43
N ALA A 153 3.56 10.04 5.10
CA ALA A 153 4.26 11.29 5.32
C ALA A 153 4.14 11.77 6.77
N SER A 154 2.92 11.79 7.31
CA SER A 154 2.64 12.42 8.60
C SER A 154 1.60 11.69 9.44
N GLU A 155 1.12 10.52 9.01
CA GLU A 155 0.00 9.82 9.65
C GLU A 155 -1.21 10.74 9.83
N HIS A 156 -1.51 11.51 8.77
CA HIS A 156 -2.57 12.52 8.70
C HIS A 156 -2.46 13.71 9.67
N CYS A 157 -1.26 13.99 10.20
CA CYS A 157 -1.04 15.21 10.98
C CYS A 157 -0.97 16.46 10.09
N VAL A 158 -2.07 17.22 10.10
CA VAL A 158 -2.34 18.36 9.20
C VAL A 158 -1.22 19.39 9.15
N CYS A 159 -0.63 19.74 10.30
CA CYS A 159 0.42 20.76 10.39
C CYS A 159 1.72 20.22 11.04
N TYR A 160 2.00 18.92 10.93
CA TYR A 160 3.23 18.34 11.48
C TYR A 160 4.48 18.98 10.84
N ARG A 161 5.40 19.48 11.67
CA ARG A 161 6.67 20.08 11.23
C ARG A 161 7.80 19.14 11.59
N SER A 162 8.39 18.46 10.60
CA SER A 162 9.56 17.62 10.87
C SER A 162 10.82 18.46 11.07
N GLU A 163 11.75 17.93 11.86
CA GLU A 163 13.04 18.56 12.18
C GLU A 163 13.84 18.96 10.91
N ARG A 164 13.62 18.26 9.80
CA ARG A 164 14.32 18.47 8.53
C ARG A 164 13.68 19.55 7.65
N GLY A 165 12.56 20.15 8.08
CA GLY A 165 11.92 21.29 7.42
C GLY A 165 10.66 21.03 6.57
N PRO A 166 10.35 19.80 6.11
CA PRO A 166 9.03 19.50 5.56
C PRO A 166 7.89 19.76 6.55
N VAL A 167 6.74 20.20 6.02
CA VAL A 167 5.58 20.60 6.83
C VAL A 167 4.30 20.03 6.25
N GLY A 168 3.38 19.71 7.15
CA GLY A 168 1.99 19.43 6.88
C GLY A 168 1.71 17.98 6.54
N ILE A 169 0.47 17.73 6.13
CA ILE A 169 -0.07 16.37 5.99
C ILE A 169 0.71 15.50 4.99
N PHE A 170 1.25 16.13 3.94
CA PHE A 170 2.08 15.47 2.92
C PHE A 170 3.59 15.68 3.11
N GLN A 171 4.02 16.30 4.22
CA GLN A 171 5.41 16.68 4.48
C GLN A 171 6.05 17.40 3.28
N LEU A 172 5.48 18.54 2.90
CA LEU A 172 5.94 19.31 1.75
C LEU A 172 7.16 20.15 2.10
N SER A 173 8.23 20.02 1.32
CA SER A 173 9.38 20.92 1.41
C SER A 173 8.98 22.34 0.96
N ARG A 174 9.73 23.37 1.39
CA ARG A 174 9.47 24.74 0.93
C ARG A 174 9.64 24.90 -0.58
N VAL A 175 10.60 24.19 -1.17
CA VAL A 175 10.84 24.23 -2.62
C VAL A 175 9.63 23.65 -3.35
N PHE A 176 9.17 22.46 -2.96
CA PHE A 176 7.99 21.85 -3.53
C PHE A 176 6.76 22.77 -3.40
N ALA A 177 6.53 23.31 -2.20
CA ALA A 177 5.39 24.16 -1.91
C ALA A 177 5.37 25.40 -2.79
N ARG A 178 6.50 26.11 -2.92
CA ARG A 178 6.60 27.31 -3.77
C ARG A 178 6.44 26.99 -5.25
N SER A 179 7.06 25.91 -5.73
CA SER A 179 6.90 25.45 -7.12
C SER A 179 5.45 25.07 -7.44
N ASN A 180 4.66 24.70 -6.43
CA ASN A 180 3.25 24.37 -6.55
C ASN A 180 2.33 25.44 -5.97
N ARG A 181 2.78 26.71 -5.93
CA ARG A 181 1.99 27.90 -5.62
C ARG A 181 1.39 27.93 -4.21
N LEU A 182 2.10 27.37 -3.24
CA LEU A 182 1.77 27.51 -1.82
C LEU A 182 2.62 28.59 -1.17
N THR A 183 1.98 29.41 -0.35
CA THR A 183 2.60 30.37 0.57
C THR A 183 3.26 29.61 1.72
N THR A 184 4.54 29.88 1.98
CA THR A 184 5.32 29.21 3.03
C THR A 184 5.77 30.20 4.09
N SER A 185 5.60 29.86 5.37
CA SER A 185 6.16 30.63 6.48
C SER A 185 7.26 29.85 7.24
N ARG A 186 8.18 30.58 7.87
CA ARG A 186 9.07 30.05 8.92
C ARG A 186 8.56 30.34 10.32
N ASP A 187 7.78 31.38 10.48
CA ASP A 187 7.13 31.75 11.72
C ASP A 187 5.89 30.86 11.92
N PRO A 188 5.81 30.06 13.00
CA PRO A 188 4.65 29.23 13.28
C PRO A 188 3.37 30.03 13.52
N ASN A 189 3.47 31.33 13.82
CA ASN A 189 2.32 32.22 14.03
C ASN A 189 1.77 32.81 12.72
N LEU A 190 2.44 32.60 11.59
CA LEU A 190 1.99 33.04 10.28
C LEU A 190 1.45 31.85 9.47
N ASN A 191 0.48 32.14 8.61
CA ASN A 191 -0.15 31.14 7.75
C ASN A 191 0.88 30.45 6.84
N ASP A 192 1.06 29.14 7.03
CA ASP A 192 1.84 28.25 6.16
C ASP A 192 0.85 27.35 5.44
N GLU A 193 0.62 27.58 4.14
CA GLU A 193 -0.42 26.86 3.37
C GLU A 193 -0.09 25.37 3.19
N ARG A 194 1.12 24.94 3.55
CA ARG A 194 1.44 23.51 3.68
C ARG A 194 0.64 22.82 4.79
N CYS A 195 0.17 23.57 5.78
CA CYS A 195 -0.70 23.10 6.86
C CYS A 195 -2.19 23.09 6.50
N ASP A 196 -2.56 23.54 5.30
CA ASP A 196 -3.94 23.49 4.82
C ASP A 196 -4.13 22.21 3.99
N THR A 197 -4.95 21.27 4.48
CA THR A 197 -5.14 19.96 3.83
C THR A 197 -5.64 20.09 2.39
N GLU A 198 -6.54 21.03 2.10
CA GLU A 198 -7.10 21.22 0.77
C GLU A 198 -6.07 21.81 -0.19
N ARG A 199 -5.42 22.92 0.19
CA ARG A 199 -4.39 23.57 -0.63
C ARG A 199 -3.19 22.66 -0.85
N ALA A 200 -2.77 21.94 0.18
CA ALA A 200 -1.71 20.94 0.06
C ALA A 200 -2.12 19.79 -0.88
N SER A 201 -3.37 19.32 -0.82
CA SER A 201 -3.89 18.30 -1.73
C SER A 201 -3.86 18.77 -3.19
N TYR A 202 -4.32 20.00 -3.48
CA TYR A 202 -4.23 20.56 -4.84
C TYR A 202 -2.79 20.73 -5.32
N ALA A 203 -1.85 21.07 -4.42
CA ALA A 203 -0.44 21.16 -4.76
C ALA A 203 0.15 19.78 -5.12
N VAL A 204 -0.24 18.73 -4.39
CA VAL A 204 0.17 17.35 -4.67
C VAL A 204 -0.42 16.86 -5.98
N THR A 205 -1.72 17.02 -6.22
CA THR A 205 -2.37 16.56 -7.46
C THR A 205 -1.82 17.26 -8.69
N ARG A 206 -1.57 18.57 -8.64
CA ARG A 206 -0.89 19.32 -9.73
C ARG A 206 0.47 18.72 -10.06
N PHE A 207 1.27 18.43 -9.04
CA PHE A 207 2.58 17.80 -9.23
C PHE A 207 2.44 16.40 -9.85
N LEU A 208 1.58 15.55 -9.30
CA LEU A 208 1.37 14.19 -9.79
C LEU A 208 0.89 14.18 -11.24
N LYS A 209 -0.01 15.10 -11.62
CA LYS A 209 -0.49 15.27 -13.00
C LYS A 209 0.63 15.67 -13.94
N SER A 210 1.45 16.64 -13.55
CA SER A 210 2.62 17.05 -14.34
C SER A 210 3.63 15.92 -14.55
N GLU A 211 3.84 15.07 -13.54
CA GLU A 211 4.71 13.90 -13.69
C GLU A 211 4.04 12.77 -14.49
N ALA A 212 2.72 12.60 -14.38
CA ALA A 212 1.96 11.59 -15.13
C ALA A 212 2.01 11.84 -16.64
N GLU A 213 1.97 13.10 -17.07
CA GLU A 213 2.08 13.51 -18.48
C GLU A 213 3.40 13.06 -19.14
N LYS A 214 4.45 12.79 -18.34
CA LYS A 214 5.75 12.30 -18.83
C LYS A 214 5.77 10.79 -19.05
N HIS A 215 4.74 10.07 -18.60
CA HIS A 215 4.65 8.62 -18.61
C HIS A 215 3.26 8.13 -19.09
N PRO A 216 2.81 8.52 -20.30
CA PRO A 216 1.51 8.06 -20.82
C PRO A 216 1.54 6.55 -21.11
N ALA A 217 0.45 5.85 -20.78
CA ALA A 217 0.24 4.41 -21.02
C ALA A 217 1.17 3.43 -20.26
N ASP A 218 1.66 3.81 -19.09
CA ASP A 218 2.47 2.95 -18.21
C ASP A 218 1.59 2.25 -17.16
N SER A 219 1.55 0.92 -17.17
CA SER A 219 0.76 0.11 -16.20
C SER A 219 1.27 0.22 -14.76
N LEU A 220 2.45 0.80 -14.56
CA LEU A 220 3.06 1.08 -13.27
C LEU A 220 3.03 2.56 -12.89
N LYS A 221 2.36 3.40 -13.70
CA LYS A 221 2.39 4.87 -13.58
C LYS A 221 2.09 5.33 -12.15
N GLU A 222 1.05 4.82 -11.52
CA GLU A 222 0.61 5.23 -10.19
C GLU A 222 1.63 4.86 -9.11
N LEU A 223 2.22 3.66 -9.15
CA LEU A 223 3.31 3.28 -8.24
C LEU A 223 4.56 4.15 -8.47
N LYS A 224 4.90 4.42 -9.73
CA LYS A 224 6.03 5.28 -10.08
C LYS A 224 5.78 6.71 -9.59
N LEU A 225 4.56 7.22 -9.69
CA LEU A 225 4.17 8.53 -9.18
C LEU A 225 4.29 8.63 -7.66
N ILE A 226 3.86 7.59 -6.91
CA ILE A 226 4.08 7.50 -5.45
C ILE A 226 5.58 7.62 -5.13
N MET A 227 6.43 6.91 -5.87
CA MET A 227 7.87 6.97 -5.69
C MET A 227 8.44 8.35 -6.07
N VAL A 228 8.08 8.89 -7.23
CA VAL A 228 8.53 10.21 -7.72
C VAL A 228 8.19 11.30 -6.72
N PHE A 229 7.00 11.25 -6.11
CA PHE A 229 6.61 12.17 -5.06
C PHE A 229 7.52 12.04 -3.82
N HIS A 230 7.79 10.81 -3.37
CA HIS A 230 8.56 10.58 -2.15
C HIS A 230 10.06 10.88 -2.27
N ILE A 231 10.70 10.49 -3.38
CA ILE A 231 12.16 10.60 -3.56
C ILE A 231 12.58 11.71 -4.53
N GLY A 232 11.63 12.33 -5.22
CA GLY A 232 11.85 13.37 -6.22
C GLY A 232 12.15 12.82 -7.63
N PRO A 233 11.80 13.54 -8.70
CA PRO A 233 11.98 13.08 -10.08
C PRO A 233 13.43 12.76 -10.46
N GLY A 234 14.40 13.53 -9.95
CA GLY A 234 15.82 13.31 -10.22
C GLY A 234 16.34 11.99 -9.64
N SER A 235 16.01 11.72 -8.37
CA SER A 235 16.38 10.47 -7.70
C SER A 235 15.67 9.27 -8.33
N PHE A 236 14.39 9.44 -8.68
CA PHE A 236 13.62 8.41 -9.38
C PHE A 236 14.27 8.02 -10.72
N ARG A 237 14.62 9.01 -11.56
CA ARG A 237 15.31 8.73 -12.83
C ARG A 237 16.64 8.00 -12.61
N LYS A 238 17.43 8.44 -11.64
CA LYS A 238 18.75 7.88 -11.34
C LYS A 238 18.71 6.46 -10.81
N HIS A 239 17.74 6.12 -9.96
CA HIS A 239 17.77 4.88 -9.19
C HIS A 239 16.67 3.88 -9.53
N VAL A 240 15.58 4.32 -10.16
CA VAL A 240 14.44 3.46 -10.53
C VAL A 240 14.37 3.33 -12.04
N ALA A 241 14.25 4.44 -12.77
CA ALA A 241 14.12 4.38 -14.23
C ALA A 241 15.36 3.78 -14.90
N ALA A 242 16.55 4.06 -14.35
CA ALA A 242 17.82 3.50 -14.85
C ALA A 242 17.92 1.96 -14.74
N ARG A 243 17.06 1.31 -13.95
CA ARG A 243 17.03 -0.16 -13.83
C ARG A 243 16.27 -0.85 -14.97
N GLY A 244 15.62 -0.07 -15.85
CA GLY A 244 14.96 -0.58 -17.04
C GLY A 244 14.07 -1.79 -16.76
N ASP A 245 14.34 -2.88 -17.47
CA ASP A 245 13.49 -4.08 -17.50
C ASP A 245 13.49 -4.90 -16.20
N GLU A 246 14.44 -4.67 -15.29
CA GLU A 246 14.49 -5.36 -13.99
C GLU A 246 13.25 -5.07 -13.12
N VAL A 247 12.52 -4.00 -13.44
CA VAL A 247 11.37 -3.50 -12.67
C VAL A 247 10.08 -3.48 -13.51
N THR A 248 9.93 -4.44 -14.43
CA THR A 248 8.80 -4.53 -15.39
C THR A 248 7.52 -5.17 -14.86
N GLY A 249 7.42 -5.43 -13.55
CA GLY A 249 6.22 -6.02 -12.95
C GLY A 249 5.73 -5.23 -11.75
N PHE A 250 4.42 -5.06 -11.62
CA PHE A 250 3.81 -4.32 -10.52
C PHE A 250 4.26 -4.85 -9.16
N TRP A 251 4.13 -6.16 -8.94
CA TRP A 251 4.57 -6.79 -7.70
C TRP A 251 6.09 -6.87 -7.55
N LYS A 252 6.84 -6.92 -8.66
CA LYS A 252 8.31 -6.81 -8.62
C LYS A 252 8.76 -5.43 -8.15
N LEU A 253 8.05 -4.38 -8.53
CA LEU A 253 8.31 -3.02 -8.07
C LEU A 253 8.00 -2.88 -6.57
N VAL A 254 6.91 -3.50 -6.09
CA VAL A 254 6.57 -3.57 -4.67
C VAL A 254 7.60 -4.37 -3.87
N SER A 255 8.09 -5.49 -4.40
CA SER A 255 9.08 -6.34 -3.70
C SER A 255 10.53 -5.89 -3.89
N MET A 256 10.78 -4.79 -4.59
CA MET A 256 12.11 -4.33 -4.97
C MET A 256 13.05 -4.24 -3.76
N LYS A 257 14.19 -4.91 -3.85
CA LYS A 257 15.18 -4.95 -2.76
C LYS A 257 16.01 -3.66 -2.70
N PRO A 258 16.55 -3.32 -1.52
CA PRO A 258 17.64 -2.35 -1.44
C PRO A 258 18.79 -2.81 -2.35
N ASN A 259 19.49 -1.89 -3.01
CA ASN A 259 20.80 -2.20 -3.61
C ASN A 259 21.93 -1.68 -2.71
N THR A 260 23.15 -1.91 -3.17
CA THR A 260 24.38 -1.50 -2.50
C THR A 260 24.69 0.00 -2.61
N ASP A 261 23.91 0.78 -3.38
CA ASP A 261 24.07 2.24 -3.42
C ASP A 261 23.55 2.83 -2.11
N ARG A 262 24.45 3.41 -1.32
CA ARG A 262 24.15 4.03 -0.01
C ARG A 262 22.99 5.04 -0.05
N ARG A 263 22.65 5.62 -1.22
CA ARG A 263 21.52 6.55 -1.35
C ARG A 263 20.19 5.84 -1.54
N TRP A 264 20.20 4.63 -2.09
CA TRP A 264 19.04 3.76 -2.14
C TRP A 264 18.90 3.00 -0.82
N THR A 265 18.34 3.70 0.16
CA THR A 265 18.20 3.16 1.50
C THR A 265 17.06 2.14 1.57
N ALA A 266 17.10 1.28 2.59
CA ALA A 266 15.97 0.40 2.94
C ALA A 266 14.63 1.17 2.97
N LYS A 267 14.65 2.44 3.40
CA LYS A 267 13.48 3.33 3.43
C LYS A 267 12.79 3.48 2.07
N ILE A 268 13.53 3.50 0.96
CA ILE A 268 12.94 3.63 -0.38
C ILE A 268 12.40 2.28 -0.86
N ALA A 269 13.13 1.20 -0.62
CA ALA A 269 12.67 -0.16 -0.92
C ALA A 269 11.39 -0.53 -0.14
N ASP A 270 11.23 0.03 1.05
CA ASP A 270 10.07 -0.20 1.91
C ASP A 270 8.90 0.74 1.63
N LEU A 271 9.05 1.72 0.75
CA LEU A 271 8.01 2.73 0.47
C LEU A 271 6.69 2.09 0.00
N LEU A 272 6.76 1.24 -1.03
CA LEU A 272 5.56 0.64 -1.61
C LEU A 272 4.95 -0.45 -0.70
N PRO A 273 5.73 -1.36 -0.08
CA PRO A 273 5.17 -2.26 0.93
C PRO A 273 4.46 -1.53 2.08
N ARG A 274 5.03 -0.41 2.56
CA ARG A 274 4.39 0.43 3.59
C ARG A 274 3.12 1.11 3.09
N PHE A 275 3.12 1.58 1.84
CA PHE A 275 1.92 2.14 1.20
C PHE A 275 0.80 1.11 1.18
N PHE A 276 1.07 -0.10 0.69
CA PHE A 276 0.09 -1.17 0.64
C PHE A 276 -0.38 -1.60 2.03
N ALA A 277 0.51 -1.68 3.02
CA ALA A 277 0.12 -2.01 4.38
C ALA A 277 -0.86 -0.97 4.96
N ALA A 278 -0.55 0.31 4.81
CA ALA A 278 -1.43 1.40 5.22
C ALA A 278 -2.78 1.34 4.49
N ALA A 279 -2.77 1.04 3.19
CA ALA A 279 -3.95 0.94 2.36
C ALA A 279 -4.83 -0.26 2.69
N ILE A 280 -4.25 -1.43 2.96
CA ILE A 280 -5.01 -2.62 3.36
C ILE A 280 -5.77 -2.35 4.66
N ILE A 281 -5.13 -1.74 5.65
CA ILE A 281 -5.79 -1.41 6.91
C ILE A 281 -6.88 -0.34 6.68
N GLY A 282 -6.57 0.73 5.96
CA GLY A 282 -7.50 1.84 5.76
C GLY A 282 -8.71 1.52 4.88
N GLU A 283 -8.57 0.58 3.94
CA GLU A 283 -9.69 0.11 3.12
C GLU A 283 -10.41 -1.10 3.73
N ASN A 284 -9.91 -1.68 4.82
CA ASN A 284 -10.55 -2.82 5.51
C ASN A 284 -10.54 -2.65 7.04
N PRO A 285 -10.95 -1.48 7.58
CA PRO A 285 -10.74 -1.14 8.99
C PRO A 285 -11.38 -2.12 9.98
N ALA A 286 -12.57 -2.64 9.65
CA ALA A 286 -13.27 -3.63 10.47
C ALA A 286 -12.46 -4.92 10.67
N ASP A 287 -11.68 -5.37 9.68
CA ASP A 287 -10.85 -6.59 9.77
C ASP A 287 -9.75 -6.45 10.83
N PHE A 288 -9.40 -5.20 11.18
CA PHE A 288 -8.38 -4.83 12.17
C PHE A 288 -8.99 -4.30 13.48
N GLY A 289 -10.30 -4.40 13.67
CA GLY A 289 -10.98 -3.93 14.89
C GLY A 289 -11.16 -2.42 14.96
N ILE A 290 -10.93 -1.69 13.86
CA ILE A 290 -11.09 -0.24 13.79
C ILE A 290 -12.53 0.08 13.38
N GLN A 291 -13.22 0.93 14.15
CA GLN A 291 -14.64 1.28 13.95
C GLN A 291 -14.80 2.54 13.09
N ILE A 292 -14.30 2.48 11.86
CA ILE A 292 -14.49 3.52 10.85
C ILE A 292 -14.92 2.88 9.53
N GLU A 293 -15.42 3.68 8.59
CA GLU A 293 -15.64 3.23 7.21
C GLU A 293 -14.29 3.14 6.47
N PRO A 294 -14.21 2.38 5.36
CA PRO A 294 -13.04 2.44 4.49
C PRO A 294 -12.70 3.89 4.12
N LEU A 295 -11.43 4.30 4.24
CA LEU A 295 -11.06 5.72 4.11
C LEU A 295 -11.45 6.31 2.74
N SER A 296 -11.44 5.50 1.68
CA SER A 296 -11.86 5.93 0.34
C SER A 296 -13.36 6.22 0.20
N THR A 297 -14.22 5.86 1.17
CA THR A 297 -15.69 6.04 1.04
C THR A 297 -16.20 7.35 1.65
N TYR A 298 -15.37 8.05 2.42
CA TYR A 298 -15.66 9.38 2.96
C TYR A 298 -15.80 10.46 1.87
#